data_AF-A0A2T2N0V8-F1
#
_entry.id   AF-A0A2T2N0V8-F1
#
_cell.length_a   1.000
_cell.length_b   1.000
_cell.length_c   1.000
_cell.angle_alpha   90.00
_cell.angle_beta   90.00
_cell.angle_gamma   90.00
#
_symmetry.space_group_name_H-M   'P 1'
#
loop_
_entity.id
_entity.type
_entity.pdbx_description
1 polymer ?
#
loop_
_entity_poly.entity_id
_entity_poly.type
_entity_poly.pdbx_seq_one_letter_code
_entity_poly.pdbx_strand_id
1 'polypeptide(L)'
;SMVACFLLAVGVAVGHYFYCLYLHERPVSETIPQSWNNGATLAFARTFSIILAASASPAFTQVLWWYLRRRPMPLLNIDALFSLNSSPFYLYQLTLLKLVPFMWFFGLLFPLISIVTIFPPGSLVVQPSLIDTILPKENVPGFDLGFRGNKTAQELFDYVIFEVTDYGAYQGSKANYSRNGIISLLSNTYITGFSPCGQNCSYNLTFIAPSMSCKYADFSKQEYSRMQSNFPDLHLISEGDSHEDPDSGFILNPEIDFLASADASGDYFLFNLVYRNPNGTNMSSISCMTNIAKYTAQVEYIDSIQNLTIMNTTILMPLNARGHDEPVFQDIMKSEYPDKLIDNGDTRADFYRQCQLRSIQDALVDALKGWITSTSEGGYSRNNTLIQHTKFAVPFEFDTSQGYDNLTGYHLTPEIVEELMKNVSISIFNAGRASTPTFVKKTPWEPCYVFDDRKRLLIAYAGALGVCFVFLLFGFGAMFQNGVSAVPGGFLQILCTTTDGDGTLNQISKKAYLGGYEAVPRELKELKIRFG
;
A
#
# COMPACT_ATOMS: atom_id res chain seq x y z
N SER A 1 -6.26 41.27 -38.72
CA SER A 1 -6.35 39.83 -38.41
C SER A 1 -5.08 39.30 -37.73
N MET A 2 -3.88 39.52 -38.29
CA MET A 2 -2.60 38.98 -37.75
C MET A 2 -2.41 39.21 -36.24
N VAL A 3 -2.49 40.46 -35.78
CA VAL A 3 -2.29 40.83 -34.37
C VAL A 3 -3.35 40.22 -33.46
N ALA A 4 -4.61 40.21 -33.90
CA ALA A 4 -5.71 39.65 -33.12
C ALA A 4 -5.54 38.14 -32.91
N CYS A 5 -5.19 37.39 -33.95
CA CYS A 5 -4.91 35.95 -33.83
C CYS A 5 -3.69 35.71 -32.94
N PHE A 6 -2.62 36.49 -33.07
CA PHE A 6 -1.44 36.34 -32.21
C PHE A 6 -1.76 36.57 -30.72
N LEU A 7 -2.51 37.63 -30.40
CA LEU A 7 -2.96 37.89 -29.02
C LEU A 7 -3.87 36.78 -28.49
N LEU A 8 -4.72 36.21 -29.34
CA LEU A 8 -5.58 35.09 -28.98
C LEU A 8 -4.75 33.82 -28.69
N ALA A 9 -3.68 33.55 -29.47
CA ALA A 9 -2.75 32.47 -29.19
C ALA A 9 -2.03 32.66 -27.84
N VAL A 10 -1.63 33.89 -27.51
CA VAL A 10 -1.09 34.22 -26.17
C VAL A 10 -2.11 33.91 -25.08
N GLY A 11 -3.37 34.30 -25.26
CA GLY A 11 -4.45 34.01 -24.33
C GLY A 11 -4.67 32.51 -24.09
N VAL A 12 -4.61 31.69 -25.14
CA VAL A 12 -4.73 30.22 -25.04
C VAL A 12 -3.55 29.62 -24.28
N ALA A 13 -2.32 30.08 -24.54
CA ALA A 13 -1.12 29.60 -23.82
C ALA A 13 -1.19 29.93 -22.32
N VAL A 14 -1.62 31.16 -21.99
CA VAL A 14 -1.82 31.60 -20.60
C VAL A 14 -2.94 30.80 -19.93
N GLY A 15 -4.05 30.56 -20.63
CA GLY A 15 -5.14 29.72 -20.14
C GLY A 15 -4.70 28.29 -19.83
N HIS A 16 -3.89 27.67 -20.71
CA HIS A 16 -3.33 26.35 -20.47
C HIS A 16 -2.42 26.32 -19.24
N TYR A 17 -1.58 27.35 -19.05
CA TYR A 17 -0.72 27.47 -17.88
C TYR A 17 -1.53 27.56 -16.57
N PHE A 18 -2.57 28.40 -16.54
CA PHE A 18 -3.44 28.51 -15.37
C PHE A 18 -4.25 27.24 -15.10
N TYR A 19 -4.68 26.53 -16.15
CA TYR A 19 -5.32 25.24 -16.00
C TYR A 19 -4.40 24.21 -15.32
N CYS A 20 -3.13 24.12 -15.74
CA CYS A 20 -2.15 23.23 -15.11
C CYS A 20 -1.84 23.65 -13.66
N LEU A 21 -1.73 24.96 -13.38
CA LEU A 21 -1.55 25.47 -12.02
C LEU A 21 -2.74 25.16 -11.12
N TYR A 22 -3.97 25.26 -11.62
CA TYR A 22 -5.17 24.96 -10.84
C TYR A 22 -5.21 23.50 -10.38
N LEU A 23 -4.76 22.57 -11.22
CA LEU A 23 -4.74 21.14 -10.90
C LEU A 23 -3.56 20.71 -10.04
N HIS A 24 -2.49 21.50 -9.96
CA HIS A 24 -1.30 21.14 -9.20
C HIS A 24 -1.62 20.86 -7.72
N GLU A 25 -1.08 19.74 -7.21
CA GLU A 25 -1.25 19.23 -5.83
C GLU A 25 -2.68 18.83 -5.48
N ARG A 26 -3.59 18.74 -6.45
CA ARG A 26 -4.95 18.26 -6.21
C ARG A 26 -5.09 16.77 -6.55
N PRO A 27 -5.84 16.01 -5.73
CA PRO A 27 -6.11 14.60 -6.00
C PRO A 27 -6.99 14.43 -7.24
N VAL A 28 -6.71 13.40 -8.03
CA VAL A 28 -7.45 13.07 -9.26
C VAL A 28 -8.89 12.64 -8.94
N SER A 29 -9.11 12.04 -7.77
CA SER A 29 -10.42 11.58 -7.27
C SER A 29 -11.41 12.74 -7.06
N GLU A 30 -10.95 13.90 -6.61
CA GLU A 30 -11.80 15.05 -6.27
C GLU A 30 -11.89 16.10 -7.40
N THR A 31 -11.09 15.95 -8.46
CA THR A 31 -10.98 16.96 -9.52
C THR A 31 -11.38 16.43 -10.90
N ILE A 32 -10.52 16.61 -11.91
CA ILE A 32 -10.80 16.25 -13.29
C ILE A 32 -10.24 14.85 -13.53
N PRO A 33 -11.05 13.87 -14.00
CA PRO A 33 -10.55 12.55 -14.34
C PRO A 33 -9.46 12.62 -15.41
N GLN A 34 -8.48 11.71 -15.34
CA GLN A 34 -7.33 11.72 -16.24
C GLN A 34 -7.71 11.65 -17.73
N SER A 35 -8.78 10.93 -18.08
CA SER A 35 -9.30 10.84 -19.44
C SER A 35 -9.72 12.21 -20.00
N TRP A 36 -10.41 13.01 -19.18
CA TRP A 36 -10.82 14.38 -19.51
C TRP A 36 -9.64 15.34 -19.55
N ASN A 37 -8.70 15.21 -18.61
CA ASN A 37 -7.51 16.05 -18.58
C ASN A 37 -6.63 15.88 -19.84
N ASN A 38 -6.43 14.64 -20.30
CA ASN A 38 -5.68 14.36 -21.53
C ASN A 38 -6.34 15.01 -22.76
N GLY A 39 -7.67 14.99 -22.83
CA GLY A 39 -8.41 15.69 -23.89
C GLY A 39 -8.27 17.21 -23.81
N ALA A 40 -8.39 17.78 -22.62
CA ALA A 40 -8.32 19.23 -22.39
C ALA A 40 -6.94 19.80 -22.76
N THR A 41 -5.86 19.19 -22.28
CA THR A 41 -4.48 19.61 -22.55
C THR A 41 -4.12 19.52 -24.04
N LEU A 42 -4.60 18.46 -24.73
CA LEU A 42 -4.46 18.32 -26.18
C LEU A 42 -5.26 19.41 -26.94
N ALA A 43 -6.48 19.72 -26.49
CA ALA A 43 -7.30 20.76 -27.08
C ALA A 43 -6.64 22.15 -26.96
N PHE A 44 -6.06 22.49 -25.80
CA PHE A 44 -5.27 23.72 -25.63
C PHE A 44 -4.09 23.77 -26.60
N ALA A 45 -3.31 22.69 -26.68
CA ALA A 45 -2.15 22.61 -27.56
C ALA A 45 -2.54 22.80 -29.04
N ARG A 46 -3.55 22.08 -29.53
CA ARG A 46 -3.99 22.17 -30.93
C ARG A 46 -4.60 23.52 -31.28
N THR A 47 -5.42 24.06 -30.38
CA THR A 47 -6.04 25.39 -30.54
C THR A 47 -4.95 26.45 -30.68
N PHE A 48 -3.94 26.43 -29.80
CA PHE A 48 -2.78 27.32 -29.90
C PHE A 48 -2.07 27.22 -31.27
N SER A 49 -1.75 26.01 -31.75
CA SER A 49 -1.04 25.82 -33.02
C SER A 49 -1.82 26.39 -34.20
N ILE A 50 -3.13 26.14 -34.25
CA ILE A 50 -4.01 26.59 -35.33
C ILE A 50 -4.10 28.11 -35.36
N ILE A 51 -4.32 28.74 -34.20
CA ILE A 51 -4.46 30.20 -34.10
C ILE A 51 -3.12 30.88 -34.42
N LEU A 52 -2.00 30.34 -33.95
CA LEU A 52 -0.68 30.89 -34.23
C LEU A 52 -0.35 30.77 -35.73
N ALA A 53 -0.62 29.63 -36.36
CA ALA A 53 -0.49 29.46 -37.81
C ALA A 53 -1.41 30.42 -38.59
N ALA A 54 -2.65 30.62 -38.14
CA ALA A 54 -3.58 31.59 -38.72
C ALA A 54 -3.10 33.05 -38.60
N SER A 55 -2.29 33.37 -37.57
CA SER A 55 -1.64 34.68 -37.46
C SER A 55 -0.47 34.84 -38.43
N ALA A 56 0.33 33.78 -38.61
CA ALA A 56 1.52 33.75 -39.45
C ALA A 56 1.20 33.72 -40.96
N SER A 57 0.10 33.07 -41.35
CA SER A 57 -0.27 32.86 -42.75
C SER A 57 -0.48 34.15 -43.57
N PRO A 58 -1.20 35.17 -43.06
CA PRO A 58 -1.28 36.46 -43.75
C PRO A 58 0.08 37.17 -43.80
N ALA A 59 0.89 37.09 -42.75
CA ALA A 59 2.23 37.71 -42.72
C ALA A 59 3.16 37.09 -43.77
N PHE A 60 3.16 35.77 -43.90
CA PHE A 60 3.86 35.04 -44.97
C PHE A 60 3.44 35.55 -46.35
N THR A 61 2.13 35.72 -46.55
CA THR A 61 1.57 36.24 -47.80
C THR A 61 2.08 37.66 -48.09
N GLN A 62 2.12 38.56 -47.10
CA GLN A 62 2.64 39.92 -47.33
C GLN A 62 4.11 39.92 -47.75
N VAL A 63 4.95 39.12 -47.09
CA VAL A 63 6.36 39.00 -47.46
C VAL A 63 6.53 38.38 -48.85
N LEU A 64 5.74 37.35 -49.18
CA LEU A 64 5.76 36.76 -50.51
C LEU A 64 5.49 37.82 -51.59
N TRP A 65 4.43 38.61 -51.43
CA TRP A 65 4.07 39.66 -52.38
C TRP A 65 5.10 40.77 -52.46
N TRP A 66 5.78 41.07 -51.35
CA TRP A 66 6.90 42.00 -51.34
C TRP A 66 8.08 41.52 -52.21
N TYR A 67 8.39 40.22 -52.18
CA TYR A 67 9.39 39.61 -53.08
C TYR A 67 8.93 39.63 -54.53
N LEU A 68 7.68 39.22 -54.80
CA LEU A 68 7.11 39.13 -56.15
C LEU A 68 7.08 40.48 -56.89
N ARG A 69 6.93 41.58 -56.15
CA ARG A 69 6.94 42.95 -56.70
C ARG A 69 8.33 43.53 -56.94
N ARG A 70 9.38 42.92 -56.38
CA ARG A 70 10.75 43.46 -56.42
C ARG A 70 11.72 42.59 -57.19
N ARG A 71 11.43 41.30 -57.37
CA ARG A 71 12.32 40.36 -58.05
C ARG A 71 11.56 39.52 -59.09
N PRO A 72 12.04 39.48 -60.36
CA PRO A 72 11.49 38.57 -61.35
C PRO A 72 11.87 37.13 -61.00
N MET A 73 10.91 36.22 -60.99
CA MET A 73 11.12 34.81 -60.61
C MET A 73 10.39 33.84 -61.56
N PRO A 74 10.92 32.63 -61.79
CA PRO A 74 10.24 31.61 -62.59
C PRO A 74 8.87 31.25 -62.01
N LEU A 75 7.87 31.07 -62.88
CA LEU A 75 6.50 30.75 -62.47
C LEU A 75 6.42 29.47 -61.62
N LEU A 76 7.24 28.46 -61.92
CA LEU A 76 7.36 27.22 -61.14
C LEU A 76 7.74 27.49 -59.67
N ASN A 77 8.67 28.40 -59.43
CA ASN A 77 9.10 28.74 -58.07
C ASN A 77 8.04 29.58 -57.35
N ILE A 78 7.29 30.41 -58.08
CA ILE A 78 6.20 31.21 -57.53
C ILE A 78 5.07 30.29 -57.03
N ASP A 79 4.68 29.30 -57.84
CA ASP A 79 3.67 28.30 -57.48
C ASP A 79 4.09 27.48 -56.24
N ALA A 80 5.35 27.05 -56.20
CA ALA A 80 5.91 26.38 -55.04
C ALA A 80 5.90 27.26 -53.78
N LEU A 81 6.19 28.56 -53.89
CA LEU A 81 6.15 29.51 -52.77
C LEU A 81 4.74 29.77 -52.24
N PHE A 82 3.73 29.85 -53.11
CA PHE A 82 2.33 29.93 -52.68
C PHE A 82 1.89 28.65 -51.95
N SER A 83 2.43 27.51 -52.38
CA SER A 83 2.11 26.21 -51.81
C SER A 83 2.82 25.91 -50.48
N LEU A 84 3.90 26.63 -50.12
CA LEU A 84 4.60 26.47 -48.83
C LEU A 84 3.72 26.77 -47.61
N ASN A 85 2.72 27.63 -47.76
CA ASN A 85 1.80 28.00 -46.68
C ASN A 85 0.77 26.90 -46.38
N SER A 86 0.45 26.05 -47.37
CA SER A 86 -0.55 24.99 -47.26
C SER A 86 0.06 23.58 -47.18
N SER A 87 1.27 23.39 -47.74
CA SER A 87 1.92 22.08 -47.83
C SER A 87 3.42 22.17 -47.53
N PRO A 88 3.90 21.50 -46.46
CA PRO A 88 5.32 21.50 -46.11
C PRO A 88 6.17 20.68 -47.10
N PHE A 89 5.57 19.86 -47.98
CA PHE A 89 6.30 19.05 -48.95
C PHE A 89 7.11 19.91 -49.95
N TYR A 90 6.71 21.15 -50.19
CA TYR A 90 7.46 22.06 -51.05
C TYR A 90 8.80 22.52 -50.41
N LEU A 91 9.02 22.31 -49.11
CA LEU A 91 10.31 22.56 -48.45
C LEU A 91 11.42 21.62 -48.94
N TYR A 92 11.09 20.44 -49.49
CA TYR A 92 12.08 19.52 -50.08
C TYR A 92 12.77 20.10 -51.32
N GLN A 93 12.20 21.12 -51.96
CA GLN A 93 12.81 21.80 -53.09
C GLN A 93 13.91 22.76 -52.61
N LEU A 94 15.12 22.24 -52.37
CA LEU A 94 16.27 23.01 -51.90
C LEU A 94 16.71 24.14 -52.85
N THR A 95 16.22 24.15 -54.09
CA THR A 95 16.37 25.27 -55.01
C THR A 95 15.75 26.56 -54.46
N LEU A 96 14.62 26.47 -53.76
CA LEU A 96 13.95 27.61 -53.12
C LEU A 96 14.78 28.19 -51.97
N LEU A 97 15.49 27.34 -51.22
CA LEU A 97 16.40 27.77 -50.15
C LEU A 97 17.53 28.66 -50.68
N LYS A 98 18.06 28.34 -51.87
CA LYS A 98 19.10 29.17 -52.52
C LYS A 98 18.55 30.47 -53.08
N LEU A 99 17.32 30.46 -53.61
CA LEU A 99 16.72 31.62 -54.29
C LEU A 99 16.14 32.64 -53.31
N VAL A 100 15.36 32.17 -52.33
CA VAL A 100 14.58 32.97 -51.38
C VAL A 100 14.65 32.33 -49.98
N PRO A 101 15.84 32.33 -49.33
CA PRO A 101 16.06 31.63 -48.07
C PRO A 101 15.10 32.07 -46.96
N PHE A 102 14.80 33.38 -46.87
CA PHE A 102 13.89 33.91 -45.87
C PHE A 102 12.47 33.29 -45.97
N MET A 103 11.93 33.18 -47.20
CA MET A 103 10.62 32.58 -47.43
C MET A 103 10.62 31.08 -47.14
N TRP A 104 11.73 30.39 -47.41
CA TRP A 104 11.88 28.98 -47.08
C TRP A 104 11.84 28.76 -45.55
N PHE A 105 12.58 29.57 -44.77
CA PHE A 105 12.55 29.49 -43.30
C PHE A 105 11.20 29.91 -42.71
N PHE A 106 10.50 30.88 -43.33
CA PHE A 106 9.15 31.22 -42.93
C PHE A 106 8.18 30.05 -43.21
N GLY A 107 8.30 29.39 -44.37
CA GLY A 107 7.54 28.17 -44.67
C GLY A 107 7.80 27.04 -43.67
N LEU A 108 9.04 26.89 -43.19
CA LEU A 108 9.41 25.92 -42.16
C LEU A 108 8.73 26.18 -40.80
N LEU A 109 8.31 27.41 -40.53
CA LEU A 109 7.63 27.77 -39.27
C LEU A 109 6.34 26.98 -39.05
N PHE A 110 5.53 26.76 -40.09
CA PHE A 110 4.21 26.11 -39.98
C PHE A 110 4.29 24.67 -39.45
N PRO A 111 5.13 23.77 -40.01
CA PRO A 111 5.30 22.43 -39.43
C PRO A 111 5.98 22.48 -38.05
N LEU A 112 6.91 23.41 -37.81
CA LEU A 112 7.58 23.54 -36.51
C LEU A 112 6.62 23.93 -35.38
N ILE A 113 5.68 24.84 -35.64
CA ILE A 113 4.62 25.20 -34.66
C ILE A 113 3.89 23.93 -34.21
N SER A 114 3.52 23.06 -35.15
CA SER A 114 2.81 21.81 -34.84
C SER A 114 3.67 20.84 -34.02
N ILE A 115 4.96 20.72 -34.34
CA ILE A 115 5.90 19.83 -33.62
C ILE A 115 6.11 20.30 -32.18
N VAL A 116 6.34 21.61 -31.97
CA VAL A 116 6.57 22.18 -30.65
C VAL A 116 5.35 21.99 -29.74
N THR A 117 4.13 22.01 -30.29
CA THR A 117 2.90 21.78 -29.53
C THR A 117 2.64 20.34 -29.11
N ILE A 118 3.52 19.39 -29.43
CA ILE A 118 3.45 18.01 -28.92
C ILE A 118 3.87 17.94 -27.44
N PHE A 119 4.73 18.87 -26.99
CA PHE A 119 5.30 18.83 -25.64
C PHE A 119 4.38 19.34 -24.51
N PRO A 120 3.55 20.39 -24.68
CA PRO A 120 2.72 20.95 -23.61
C PRO A 120 1.77 19.97 -22.90
N PRO A 121 1.09 19.03 -23.59
CA PRO A 121 0.20 18.07 -22.91
C PRO A 121 0.91 17.21 -21.86
N GLY A 122 2.21 16.94 -22.04
CA GLY A 122 3.03 16.18 -21.09
C GLY A 122 3.62 17.00 -19.94
N SER A 123 3.17 18.23 -19.72
CA SER A 123 3.67 19.09 -18.65
C SER A 123 2.97 18.86 -17.30
N LEU A 124 1.74 18.31 -17.32
CA LEU A 124 0.99 17.90 -16.14
C LEU A 124 1.00 16.37 -16.06
N VAL A 125 1.55 15.81 -14.99
CA VAL A 125 1.65 14.36 -14.79
C VAL A 125 0.91 13.94 -13.53
N VAL A 126 0.55 12.67 -13.44
CA VAL A 126 -0.04 12.09 -12.23
C VAL A 126 1.05 11.37 -11.46
N GLN A 127 1.23 11.71 -10.20
CA GLN A 127 2.17 11.06 -9.29
C GLN A 127 1.49 10.78 -7.95
N PRO A 128 1.84 9.67 -7.27
CA PRO A 128 1.34 9.40 -5.93
C PRO A 128 1.91 10.42 -4.94
N SER A 129 1.04 11.09 -4.20
CA SER A 129 1.42 12.02 -3.12
C SER A 129 0.81 11.57 -1.80
N LEU A 130 1.51 11.84 -0.71
CA LEU A 130 0.97 11.69 0.64
C LEU A 130 -0.03 12.83 0.89
N ILE A 131 -1.27 12.46 1.24
CA ILE A 131 -2.29 13.41 1.67
C ILE A 131 -2.31 13.48 3.20
N ASP A 132 -2.89 14.56 3.72
CA ASP A 132 -3.15 14.75 5.15
C ASP A 132 -3.76 13.51 5.81
N THR A 133 -3.37 13.33 7.06
CA THR A 133 -3.82 12.20 7.87
C THR A 133 -5.34 12.23 8.04
N ILE A 134 -6.01 11.14 7.64
CA ILE A 134 -7.44 10.93 7.89
C ILE A 134 -7.65 10.06 9.13
N LEU A 135 -8.77 10.29 9.83
CA LEU A 135 -9.22 9.52 11.01
C LEU A 135 -10.61 8.90 10.79
N PRO A 136 -10.80 8.03 9.78
CA PRO A 136 -12.08 7.34 9.59
C PRO A 136 -12.38 6.39 10.76
N LYS A 137 -13.67 6.20 11.04
CA LYS A 137 -14.16 5.16 11.94
C LYS A 137 -14.30 3.87 11.15
N GLU A 138 -13.48 2.88 11.46
CA GLU A 138 -13.43 1.59 10.76
C GLU A 138 -13.51 0.41 11.72
N ASN A 139 -13.94 -0.73 11.19
CA ASN A 139 -14.01 -1.99 11.92
C ASN A 139 -12.65 -2.68 11.85
N VAL A 140 -11.96 -2.77 12.99
CA VAL A 140 -10.68 -3.47 13.09
C VAL A 140 -10.87 -4.87 13.71
N PRO A 141 -9.95 -5.83 13.45
CA PRO A 141 -9.98 -7.13 14.09
C PRO A 141 -10.03 -6.96 15.61
N GLY A 142 -10.95 -7.68 16.23
CA GLY A 142 -11.19 -7.61 17.66
C GLY A 142 -11.60 -8.95 18.22
N PHE A 143 -11.58 -9.02 19.54
CA PHE A 143 -12.05 -10.17 20.28
C PHE A 143 -13.08 -9.73 21.30
N ASP A 144 -14.34 -10.07 21.05
CA ASP A 144 -15.43 -9.87 22.00
C ASP A 144 -15.72 -11.20 22.70
N LEU A 145 -15.38 -11.27 23.99
CA LEU A 145 -15.58 -12.44 24.84
C LEU A 145 -17.05 -12.84 24.99
N GLY A 146 -17.99 -11.93 24.73
CA GLY A 146 -19.42 -12.16 24.79
C GLY A 146 -20.08 -12.51 23.45
N PHE A 147 -19.34 -12.47 22.35
CA PHE A 147 -19.91 -12.64 21.01
C PHE A 147 -20.27 -14.10 20.71
N ARG A 148 -21.53 -14.34 20.35
CA ARG A 148 -22.11 -15.68 20.09
C ARG A 148 -22.72 -15.84 18.70
N GLY A 149 -22.34 -14.96 17.77
CA GLY A 149 -22.99 -14.86 16.47
C GLY A 149 -24.45 -14.42 16.56
N ASN A 150 -25.27 -14.90 15.64
CA ASN A 150 -26.68 -14.58 15.45
C ASN A 150 -27.62 -15.38 16.38
N LYS A 151 -27.13 -15.78 17.56
CA LYS A 151 -27.89 -16.50 18.59
C LYS A 151 -28.48 -17.83 18.10
N THR A 152 -27.76 -18.54 17.24
CA THR A 152 -28.05 -19.96 16.93
C THR A 152 -27.04 -20.85 17.62
N ALA A 153 -27.42 -22.08 17.95
CA ALA A 153 -26.54 -23.00 18.66
C ALA A 153 -25.33 -23.37 17.79
N GLN A 154 -25.55 -23.49 16.48
CA GLN A 154 -24.48 -23.68 15.52
C GLN A 154 -23.48 -22.51 15.56
N GLU A 155 -23.95 -21.26 15.44
CA GLU A 155 -23.05 -20.11 15.45
C GLU A 155 -22.36 -19.93 16.80
N LEU A 156 -23.04 -20.22 17.92
CA LEU A 156 -22.41 -20.26 19.24
C LEU A 156 -21.16 -21.15 19.22
N PHE A 157 -21.32 -22.40 18.77
CA PHE A 157 -20.21 -23.36 18.70
C PHE A 157 -19.22 -23.08 17.57
N ASP A 158 -19.58 -22.29 16.55
CA ASP A 158 -18.64 -21.83 15.52
C ASP A 158 -17.73 -20.70 16.02
N TYR A 159 -18.23 -19.82 16.90
CA TYR A 159 -17.50 -18.66 17.43
C TYR A 159 -16.78 -18.90 18.77
N VAL A 160 -17.14 -19.94 19.55
CA VAL A 160 -16.33 -20.33 20.72
C VAL A 160 -14.91 -20.72 20.29
N ILE A 161 -13.93 -20.40 21.11
CA ILE A 161 -12.52 -20.73 20.86
C ILE A 161 -12.07 -21.99 21.61
N PHE A 162 -12.97 -22.56 22.42
CA PHE A 162 -12.78 -23.78 23.19
C PHE A 162 -13.60 -24.95 22.64
N GLU A 163 -13.18 -26.15 23.01
CA GLU A 163 -13.86 -27.41 22.76
C GLU A 163 -14.74 -27.79 23.95
N VAL A 164 -15.85 -28.45 23.65
CA VAL A 164 -16.76 -29.01 24.64
C VAL A 164 -16.85 -30.52 24.43
N THR A 165 -16.92 -31.26 25.53
CA THR A 165 -17.14 -32.70 25.52
C THR A 165 -18.56 -33.04 25.04
N ASP A 166 -18.81 -34.31 24.71
CA ASP A 166 -20.15 -34.82 24.35
C ASP A 166 -21.20 -34.63 25.47
N TYR A 167 -20.74 -34.40 26.71
CA TYR A 167 -21.59 -34.11 27.85
C TYR A 167 -21.76 -32.61 28.10
N GLY A 168 -21.17 -31.72 27.30
CA GLY A 168 -21.33 -30.27 27.40
C GLY A 168 -20.43 -29.59 28.44
N ALA A 169 -19.37 -30.26 28.91
CA ALA A 169 -18.34 -29.67 29.77
C ALA A 169 -17.17 -29.12 28.94
N TYR A 170 -16.46 -28.12 29.46
CA TYR A 170 -15.25 -27.58 28.84
C TYR A 170 -14.18 -28.66 28.70
N GLN A 171 -13.49 -28.71 27.55
CA GLN A 171 -12.42 -29.69 27.30
C GLN A 171 -11.04 -29.04 27.15
N GLY A 172 -10.95 -27.89 26.49
CA GLY A 172 -9.67 -27.24 26.19
C GLY A 172 -9.79 -26.22 25.06
N SER A 173 -8.67 -25.66 24.63
CA SER A 173 -8.64 -24.76 23.48
C SER A 173 -8.84 -25.53 22.18
N LYS A 174 -9.65 -24.99 21.25
CA LYS A 174 -9.74 -25.53 19.88
C LYS A 174 -8.36 -25.53 19.22
N ALA A 175 -8.14 -26.55 18.39
CA ALA A 175 -6.86 -26.80 17.73
C ALA A 175 -6.27 -25.58 17.02
N ASN A 176 -7.07 -24.72 16.38
CA ASN A 176 -6.58 -23.53 15.69
C ASN A 176 -6.02 -22.46 16.64
N TYR A 177 -6.61 -22.28 17.82
CA TYR A 177 -6.14 -21.32 18.83
C TYR A 177 -5.00 -21.91 19.68
N SER A 178 -5.06 -23.21 19.99
CA SER A 178 -3.95 -23.94 20.62
C SER A 178 -2.69 -23.88 19.73
N ARG A 179 -2.84 -24.08 18.42
CA ARG A 179 -1.77 -23.90 17.43
C ARG A 179 -1.16 -22.50 17.46
N ASN A 180 -1.98 -21.46 17.64
CA ASN A 180 -1.46 -20.08 17.75
C ASN A 180 -0.63 -19.89 19.03
N GLY A 181 -1.05 -20.50 20.14
CA GLY A 181 -0.27 -20.56 21.37
C GLY A 181 1.10 -21.22 21.17
N ILE A 182 1.13 -22.38 20.51
CA ILE A 182 2.37 -23.11 20.18
C ILE A 182 3.30 -22.28 19.29
N ILE A 183 2.79 -21.68 18.20
CA ILE A 183 3.61 -20.86 17.30
C ILE A 183 4.15 -19.63 18.04
N SER A 184 3.35 -19.00 18.89
CA SER A 184 3.78 -17.85 19.70
C SER A 184 4.88 -18.24 20.69
N LEU A 185 4.76 -19.41 21.33
CA LEU A 185 5.78 -19.96 22.23
C LEU A 185 7.10 -20.21 21.48
N LEU A 186 7.05 -20.93 20.35
CA LEU A 186 8.26 -21.29 19.58
C LEU A 186 8.97 -20.08 18.98
N SER A 187 8.21 -19.06 18.57
CA SER A 187 8.76 -17.82 17.99
C SER A 187 9.18 -16.79 19.03
N ASN A 188 8.83 -16.99 20.30
CA ASN A 188 8.95 -15.98 21.37
C ASN A 188 8.41 -14.61 20.96
N THR A 189 7.30 -14.59 20.24
CA THR A 189 6.62 -13.35 19.85
C THR A 189 5.14 -13.65 19.63
N TYR A 190 4.33 -12.62 19.44
CA TYR A 190 2.94 -12.79 19.07
C TYR A 190 2.80 -13.01 17.54
N ILE A 191 1.70 -13.64 17.14
CA ILE A 191 1.35 -13.81 15.73
C ILE A 191 0.69 -12.53 15.22
N THR A 192 1.24 -11.95 14.15
CA THR A 192 0.73 -10.73 13.52
C THR A 192 -0.61 -10.97 12.80
N GLY A 193 -1.55 -10.04 12.94
CA GLY A 193 -2.81 -10.01 12.19
C GLY A 193 -2.70 -9.23 10.86
N PHE A 194 -3.64 -9.47 9.95
CA PHE A 194 -3.72 -8.73 8.68
C PHE A 194 -4.17 -7.27 8.88
N SER A 195 -3.66 -6.36 8.05
CA SER A 195 -4.07 -4.95 8.11
C SER A 195 -5.53 -4.77 7.68
N PRO A 196 -6.40 -4.15 8.51
CA PRO A 196 -7.77 -3.85 8.12
C PRO A 196 -7.89 -2.60 7.25
N CYS A 197 -6.85 -1.78 7.18
CA CYS A 197 -6.96 -0.39 6.74
C CYS A 197 -6.03 0.01 5.58
N GLY A 198 -5.29 -0.93 5.01
CA GLY A 198 -4.32 -0.69 3.94
C GLY A 198 -2.88 -0.90 4.39
N GLN A 199 -1.89 -0.40 3.64
CA GLN A 199 -0.48 -0.65 3.95
C GLN A 199 -0.02 0.07 5.23
N ASN A 200 -0.37 1.34 5.37
CA ASN A 200 0.06 2.19 6.46
C ASN A 200 -1.13 2.75 7.24
N CYS A 201 -1.34 2.24 8.45
CA CYS A 201 -2.37 2.74 9.34
C CYS A 201 -2.04 2.47 10.80
N SER A 202 -2.54 3.30 11.69
CA SER A 202 -2.39 3.12 13.13
C SER A 202 -3.69 3.37 13.87
N TYR A 203 -3.92 2.64 14.95
CA TYR A 203 -5.10 2.80 15.79
C TYR A 203 -4.83 2.32 17.22
N ASN A 204 -5.62 2.84 18.15
CA ASN A 204 -5.61 2.40 19.53
C ASN A 204 -6.82 1.49 19.77
N LEU A 205 -6.61 0.42 20.52
CA LEU A 205 -7.66 -0.51 20.88
C LEU A 205 -7.50 -0.98 22.33
N THR A 206 -8.61 -1.36 22.94
CA THR A 206 -8.63 -1.94 24.28
C THR A 206 -9.32 -3.28 24.25
N PHE A 207 -8.72 -4.30 24.85
CA PHE A 207 -9.28 -5.65 24.88
C PHE A 207 -9.03 -6.32 26.24
N ILE A 208 -9.84 -7.33 26.53
CA ILE A 208 -9.74 -8.13 27.76
C ILE A 208 -9.19 -9.50 27.38
N ALA A 209 -8.12 -9.93 28.06
CA ALA A 209 -7.51 -11.24 27.87
C ALA A 209 -6.79 -11.68 29.15
N PRO A 210 -6.38 -12.95 29.26
CA PRO A 210 -5.57 -13.40 30.36
C PRO A 210 -4.23 -12.68 30.45
N SER A 211 -3.74 -12.57 31.67
CA SER A 211 -2.37 -12.21 32.03
C SER A 211 -1.93 -13.20 33.10
N MET A 212 -0.63 -13.39 33.26
CA MET A 212 -0.11 -14.12 34.41
C MET A 212 0.58 -13.13 35.35
N SER A 213 0.49 -13.39 36.64
CA SER A 213 1.34 -12.77 37.65
C SER A 213 2.17 -13.87 38.28
N CYS A 214 3.46 -13.86 37.98
CA CYS A 214 4.39 -14.91 38.31
C CYS A 214 5.34 -14.45 39.42
N LYS A 215 5.74 -15.41 40.24
CA LYS A 215 6.80 -15.22 41.25
C LYS A 215 7.63 -16.48 41.37
N TYR A 216 8.88 -16.32 41.81
CA TYR A 216 9.62 -17.47 42.32
C TYR A 216 8.86 -18.10 43.49
N ALA A 217 8.85 -19.43 43.51
CA ALA A 217 8.16 -20.21 44.53
C ALA A 217 9.13 -21.15 45.24
N ASP A 218 8.78 -21.51 46.47
CA ASP A 218 9.43 -22.55 47.24
C ASP A 218 8.38 -23.63 47.52
N PHE A 219 8.28 -24.63 46.63
CA PHE A 219 7.27 -25.68 46.75
C PHE A 219 7.60 -26.64 47.89
N SER A 220 6.61 -26.92 48.74
CA SER A 220 6.66 -27.98 49.74
C SER A 220 6.65 -29.37 49.09
N LYS A 221 7.08 -30.40 49.86
CA LYS A 221 6.98 -31.82 49.46
C LYS A 221 5.58 -32.17 48.93
N GLN A 222 4.54 -31.67 49.60
CA GLN A 222 3.15 -31.95 49.23
C GLN A 222 2.76 -31.31 47.88
N GLU A 223 3.17 -30.07 47.61
CA GLU A 223 2.88 -29.39 46.34
C GLU A 223 3.59 -30.07 45.18
N TYR A 224 4.85 -30.47 45.39
CA TYR A 224 5.60 -31.21 44.38
C TYR A 224 4.98 -32.58 44.07
N SER A 225 4.60 -33.35 45.10
CA SER A 225 3.89 -34.62 44.90
C SER A 225 2.56 -34.45 44.16
N ARG A 226 1.84 -33.34 44.39
CA ARG A 226 0.63 -33.01 43.61
C ARG A 226 0.96 -32.77 42.14
N MET A 227 2.00 -31.99 41.85
CA MET A 227 2.44 -31.75 40.47
C MET A 227 2.80 -33.07 39.75
N GLN A 228 3.49 -33.98 40.43
CA GLN A 228 3.82 -35.31 39.89
C GLN A 228 2.58 -36.20 39.71
N SER A 229 1.60 -36.13 40.61
CA SER A 229 0.37 -36.93 40.53
C SER A 229 -0.46 -36.64 39.28
N ASN A 230 -0.30 -35.45 38.67
CA ASN A 230 -0.91 -35.11 37.38
C ASN A 230 -0.30 -35.88 36.20
N PHE A 231 0.83 -36.56 36.41
CA PHE A 231 1.54 -37.36 35.40
C PHE A 231 1.88 -38.75 35.95
N PRO A 232 0.94 -39.72 35.90
CA PRO A 232 1.14 -41.05 36.45
C PRO A 232 2.38 -41.77 35.92
N ASP A 233 2.74 -41.55 34.65
CA ASP A 233 3.92 -42.14 34.03
C ASP A 233 5.25 -41.67 34.64
N LEU A 234 5.27 -40.46 35.22
CA LEU A 234 6.47 -39.92 35.88
C LEU A 234 6.75 -40.62 37.21
N HIS A 235 5.70 -41.02 37.94
CA HIS A 235 5.83 -41.77 39.20
C HIS A 235 6.54 -43.11 38.99
N LEU A 236 6.32 -43.77 37.85
CA LEU A 236 6.94 -45.06 37.52
C LEU A 236 8.45 -44.95 37.19
N ILE A 237 8.91 -43.77 36.79
CA ILE A 237 10.32 -43.53 36.41
C ILE A 237 11.13 -43.09 37.64
N SER A 238 10.48 -42.48 38.63
CA SER A 238 11.11 -41.92 39.83
C SER A 238 11.28 -42.91 40.99
N GLU A 239 11.05 -44.21 40.80
CA GLU A 239 11.25 -45.28 41.81
C GLU A 239 12.75 -45.64 42.05
N GLY A 240 13.63 -44.64 42.07
CA GLY A 240 14.98 -44.78 42.63
C GLY A 240 14.93 -44.50 44.14
N ASP A 241 15.04 -45.55 44.97
CA ASP A 241 15.15 -45.58 46.44
C ASP A 241 14.90 -44.25 47.18
N SER A 242 13.65 -43.98 47.56
CA SER A 242 13.32 -42.92 48.51
C SER A 242 13.82 -43.30 49.92
N HIS A 243 15.03 -42.88 50.28
CA HIS A 243 15.46 -42.82 51.67
C HIS A 243 14.81 -41.58 52.34
N GLU A 244 13.87 -41.80 53.26
CA GLU A 244 13.45 -40.74 54.19
C GLU A 244 14.55 -40.51 55.21
N ASP A 245 15.35 -39.47 54.97
CA ASP A 245 16.26 -38.92 55.97
C ASP A 245 15.49 -37.85 56.78
N PRO A 246 15.26 -38.04 58.09
CA PRO A 246 14.35 -37.21 58.88
C PRO A 246 14.89 -35.79 59.18
N ASP A 247 16.17 -35.52 58.92
CA ASP A 247 16.83 -34.23 59.20
C ASP A 247 17.26 -33.43 57.95
N SER A 248 17.10 -33.98 56.74
CA SER A 248 17.33 -33.25 55.49
C SER A 248 16.00 -32.95 54.79
N GLY A 249 15.72 -31.67 54.55
CA GLY A 249 14.51 -31.23 53.85
C GLY A 249 14.32 -31.95 52.51
N PHE A 250 13.09 -31.98 52.00
CA PHE A 250 12.72 -32.67 50.77
C PHE A 250 13.68 -32.35 49.60
N ILE A 251 14.41 -33.37 49.13
CA ILE A 251 15.31 -33.28 47.99
C ILE A 251 14.50 -33.63 46.74
N LEU A 252 14.34 -32.65 45.84
CA LEU A 252 13.76 -32.84 44.51
C LEU A 252 14.57 -33.92 43.76
N ASN A 253 13.88 -34.86 43.09
CA ASN A 253 14.56 -35.91 42.32
C ASN A 253 15.52 -35.25 41.32
N PRO A 254 16.84 -35.49 41.43
CA PRO A 254 17.84 -34.85 40.57
C PRO A 254 17.66 -35.20 39.09
N GLU A 255 16.95 -36.29 38.78
CA GLU A 255 16.67 -36.71 37.40
C GLU A 255 15.59 -35.89 36.70
N ILE A 256 14.84 -35.04 37.42
CA ILE A 256 13.81 -34.17 36.82
C ILE A 256 14.45 -32.84 36.39
N ASP A 257 14.59 -32.66 35.08
CA ASP A 257 15.14 -31.45 34.48
C ASP A 257 14.09 -30.33 34.37
N PHE A 258 12.84 -30.72 34.12
CA PHE A 258 11.71 -29.81 33.96
C PHE A 258 10.41 -30.52 34.35
N LEU A 259 9.56 -29.83 35.10
CA LEU A 259 8.19 -30.25 35.43
C LEU A 259 7.30 -29.02 35.46
N ALA A 260 6.28 -28.98 34.60
CA ALA A 260 5.27 -27.94 34.60
C ALA A 260 3.88 -28.55 34.69
N SER A 261 3.05 -28.00 35.57
CA SER A 261 1.72 -28.52 35.86
C SER A 261 0.72 -27.39 36.10
N ALA A 262 -0.50 -27.59 35.63
CA ALA A 262 -1.61 -26.70 35.89
C ALA A 262 -2.39 -27.22 37.11
N ASP A 263 -2.73 -26.32 38.03
CA ASP A 263 -3.57 -26.61 39.18
C ASP A 263 -4.82 -25.73 39.14
N ALA A 264 -5.97 -26.40 39.07
CA ALA A 264 -7.31 -25.81 39.08
C ALA A 264 -8.14 -26.26 40.29
N SER A 265 -7.52 -26.91 41.29
CA SER A 265 -8.21 -27.42 42.49
C SER A 265 -8.65 -26.31 43.47
N GLY A 266 -7.99 -25.16 43.39
CA GLY A 266 -8.26 -23.98 44.21
C GLY A 266 -9.34 -23.04 43.64
N ASP A 267 -9.31 -21.79 44.10
CA ASP A 267 -10.21 -20.73 43.62
C ASP A 267 -9.79 -20.16 42.26
N TYR A 268 -8.50 -20.28 41.93
CA TYR A 268 -7.88 -19.63 40.77
C TYR A 268 -6.92 -20.59 40.07
N PHE A 269 -6.69 -20.36 38.78
CA PHE A 269 -5.76 -21.17 37.98
C PHE A 269 -4.31 -20.83 38.32
N LEU A 270 -3.58 -21.83 38.81
CA LEU A 270 -2.14 -21.76 39.04
C LEU A 270 -1.40 -22.58 38.00
N PHE A 271 -0.30 -22.02 37.49
CA PHE A 271 0.64 -22.73 36.63
C PHE A 271 1.99 -22.77 37.33
N ASN A 272 2.41 -23.97 37.70
CA ASN A 272 3.60 -24.21 38.50
C ASN A 272 4.66 -24.86 37.63
N LEU A 273 5.89 -24.34 37.68
CA LEU A 273 7.04 -24.84 36.95
C LEU A 273 8.18 -25.12 37.92
N VAL A 274 8.88 -26.23 37.73
CA VAL A 274 10.15 -26.58 38.36
C VAL A 274 11.12 -26.89 37.23
N TYR A 275 12.31 -26.31 37.26
CA TYR A 275 13.30 -26.50 36.22
C TYR A 275 14.73 -26.38 36.75
N ARG A 276 15.67 -27.00 36.05
CA ARG A 276 17.10 -26.89 36.33
C ARG A 276 17.67 -25.57 35.78
N ASN A 277 18.42 -24.85 36.60
CA ASN A 277 19.14 -23.64 36.15
C ASN A 277 20.37 -24.00 35.30
N PRO A 278 20.73 -23.17 34.31
CA PRO A 278 21.86 -23.45 33.42
C PRO A 278 23.24 -23.33 34.07
N ASN A 279 23.35 -22.62 35.21
CA ASN A 279 24.62 -22.33 35.87
C ASN A 279 24.89 -23.20 37.13
N GLY A 280 24.21 -24.35 37.28
CA GLY A 280 24.46 -25.28 38.39
C GLY A 280 23.45 -26.42 38.50
N THR A 281 23.58 -27.23 39.57
CA THR A 281 22.62 -28.31 39.91
C THR A 281 21.36 -27.79 40.62
N ASN A 282 21.27 -26.49 40.87
CA ASN A 282 20.17 -25.88 41.62
C ASN A 282 18.91 -25.84 40.76
N MET A 283 17.83 -26.39 41.29
CA MET A 283 16.49 -26.22 40.73
C MET A 283 15.91 -24.86 41.11
N SER A 284 15.10 -24.32 40.23
CA SER A 284 14.29 -23.13 40.48
C SER A 284 12.84 -23.43 40.16
N SER A 285 11.96 -22.73 40.86
CA SER A 285 10.53 -22.95 40.70
C SER A 285 9.79 -21.63 40.59
N ILE A 286 8.79 -21.60 39.72
CA ILE A 286 7.95 -20.45 39.42
C ILE A 286 6.50 -20.86 39.61
N SER A 287 5.72 -20.01 40.28
CA SER A 287 4.27 -20.14 40.36
C SER A 287 3.63 -18.91 39.74
N CYS A 288 2.72 -19.14 38.79
CA CYS A 288 2.01 -18.13 38.05
C CYS A 288 0.52 -18.22 38.31
N MET A 289 -0.09 -17.12 38.75
CA MET A 289 -1.54 -17.01 38.86
C MET A 289 -2.11 -16.36 37.61
N THR A 290 -3.14 -16.96 37.02
CA THR A 290 -3.82 -16.40 35.85
C THR A 290 -4.83 -15.35 36.28
N ASN A 291 -4.73 -14.16 35.70
CA ASN A 291 -5.57 -13.01 35.95
C ASN A 291 -6.30 -12.57 34.68
N ILE A 292 -7.51 -12.05 34.85
CA ILE A 292 -8.23 -11.30 33.81
C ILE A 292 -7.66 -9.88 33.80
N ALA A 293 -7.08 -9.46 32.69
CA ALA A 293 -6.53 -8.12 32.53
C ALA A 293 -7.15 -7.40 31.33
N LYS A 294 -7.21 -6.07 31.45
CA LYS A 294 -7.54 -5.18 30.35
C LYS A 294 -6.24 -4.60 29.78
N TYR A 295 -6.02 -4.83 28.50
CA TYR A 295 -4.89 -4.34 27.73
C TYR A 295 -5.31 -3.13 26.91
N THR A 296 -4.48 -2.09 26.90
CA THR A 296 -4.57 -0.97 25.97
C THR A 296 -3.40 -1.05 25.02
N ALA A 297 -3.68 -1.29 23.75
CA ALA A 297 -2.66 -1.49 22.72
C ALA A 297 -2.72 -0.36 21.68
N GLN A 298 -1.54 0.05 21.22
CA GLN A 298 -1.36 0.83 20.02
C GLN A 298 -0.91 -0.12 18.92
N VAL A 299 -1.68 -0.17 17.83
CA VAL A 299 -1.40 -1.01 16.68
C VAL A 299 -0.99 -0.11 15.53
N GLU A 300 0.12 -0.45 14.90
CA GLU A 300 0.65 0.23 13.74
C GLU A 300 0.92 -0.81 12.64
N TYR A 301 0.52 -0.49 11.43
CA TYR A 301 0.88 -1.22 10.23
C TYR A 301 1.83 -0.37 9.42
N ILE A 302 3.00 -0.94 9.12
CA ILE A 302 4.01 -0.36 8.22
C ILE A 302 4.21 -1.36 7.10
N ASP A 303 3.93 -0.96 5.86
CA ASP A 303 3.98 -1.83 4.69
C ASP A 303 3.19 -3.15 4.87
N SER A 304 2.04 -3.06 5.55
CA SER A 304 1.16 -4.18 5.92
C SER A 304 1.66 -5.11 7.03
N ILE A 305 2.81 -4.81 7.65
CA ILE A 305 3.35 -5.57 8.79
C ILE A 305 2.87 -4.94 10.10
N GLN A 306 2.29 -5.76 10.98
CA GLN A 306 1.74 -5.31 12.27
C GLN A 306 2.83 -5.18 13.35
N ASN A 307 3.00 -3.95 13.85
CA ASN A 307 3.69 -3.65 15.10
C ASN A 307 2.66 -3.31 16.17
N LEU A 308 2.67 -4.06 17.28
CA LEU A 308 1.74 -3.88 18.38
C LEU A 308 2.51 -3.57 19.66
N THR A 309 2.17 -2.45 20.29
CA THR A 309 2.75 -2.03 21.57
C THR A 309 1.67 -1.96 22.63
N ILE A 310 1.90 -2.62 23.76
CA ILE A 310 1.01 -2.52 24.93
C ILE A 310 1.39 -1.25 25.71
N MET A 311 0.47 -0.30 25.74
CA MET A 311 0.64 0.98 26.43
C MET A 311 0.33 0.87 27.92
N ASN A 312 -0.66 0.05 28.27
CA ASN A 312 -1.08 -0.15 29.66
C ASN A 312 -1.74 -1.53 29.83
N THR A 313 -1.48 -2.17 30.97
CA THR A 313 -2.11 -3.42 31.41
C THR A 313 -2.68 -3.21 32.80
N THR A 314 -4.00 -3.35 32.94
CA THR A 314 -4.68 -3.25 34.24
C THR A 314 -5.26 -4.60 34.62
N ILE A 315 -4.75 -5.21 35.69
CA ILE A 315 -5.28 -6.44 36.28
C ILE A 315 -6.65 -6.12 36.89
N LEU A 316 -7.68 -6.86 36.50
CA LEU A 316 -9.05 -6.70 37.01
C LEU A 316 -9.30 -7.62 38.20
N MET A 317 -9.08 -8.92 38.01
CA MET A 317 -9.31 -9.96 39.01
C MET A 317 -8.65 -11.28 38.57
N PRO A 318 -8.38 -12.21 39.50
CA PRO A 318 -7.97 -13.57 39.15
C PRO A 318 -9.00 -14.32 38.31
N LEU A 319 -8.54 -15.20 37.43
CA LEU A 319 -9.41 -16.08 36.64
C LEU A 319 -9.96 -17.20 37.53
N ASN A 320 -11.29 -17.32 37.62
CA ASN A 320 -11.96 -18.29 38.49
C ASN A 320 -11.74 -19.73 37.96
N ALA A 321 -11.23 -20.63 38.80
CA ALA A 321 -11.02 -22.05 38.44
C ALA A 321 -12.19 -22.96 38.81
N ARG A 322 -13.13 -22.52 39.65
CA ARG A 322 -14.26 -23.36 40.10
C ARG A 322 -15.36 -23.50 39.05
N GLY A 323 -15.97 -24.68 39.01
CA GLY A 323 -17.19 -24.97 38.24
C GLY A 323 -16.98 -25.22 36.75
N HIS A 324 -15.74 -25.25 36.25
CA HIS A 324 -15.49 -25.43 34.81
C HIS A 324 -15.62 -26.87 34.31
N ASP A 325 -15.67 -27.86 35.21
CA ASP A 325 -15.99 -29.25 34.87
C ASP A 325 -17.51 -29.48 34.79
N GLU A 326 -18.33 -28.46 35.09
CA GLU A 326 -19.78 -28.58 35.00
C GLU A 326 -20.24 -28.65 33.53
N PRO A 327 -21.22 -29.52 33.21
CA PRO A 327 -21.74 -29.70 31.86
C PRO A 327 -22.70 -28.56 31.43
N VAL A 328 -22.25 -27.31 31.48
CA VAL A 328 -23.08 -26.11 31.29
C VAL A 328 -23.69 -26.00 29.88
N PHE A 329 -23.07 -26.63 28.87
CA PHE A 329 -23.54 -26.61 27.48
C PHE A 329 -24.43 -27.82 27.12
N GLN A 330 -24.65 -28.74 28.06
CA GLN A 330 -25.33 -30.00 27.80
C GLN A 330 -26.78 -29.83 27.32
N ASP A 331 -27.49 -28.89 27.94
CA ASP A 331 -28.89 -28.59 27.61
C ASP A 331 -29.01 -28.02 26.20
N ILE A 332 -28.09 -27.15 25.78
CA ILE A 332 -28.02 -26.63 24.42
C ILE A 332 -27.74 -27.78 23.44
N MET A 333 -26.78 -28.65 23.73
CA MET A 333 -26.39 -29.74 22.80
C MET A 333 -27.49 -30.81 22.65
N LYS A 334 -28.26 -31.09 23.70
CA LYS A 334 -29.26 -32.18 23.72
C LYS A 334 -30.71 -31.72 23.49
N SER A 335 -30.96 -30.41 23.40
CA SER A 335 -32.30 -29.85 23.22
C SER A 335 -32.80 -29.99 21.79
N GLU A 336 -34.12 -30.22 21.65
CA GLU A 336 -34.84 -30.14 20.37
C GLU A 336 -34.93 -28.70 19.85
N TYR A 337 -34.83 -27.70 20.74
CA TYR A 337 -34.87 -26.27 20.43
C TYR A 337 -33.69 -25.53 21.08
N PRO A 338 -32.46 -25.77 20.60
CA PRO A 338 -31.24 -25.34 21.28
C PRO A 338 -31.05 -23.81 21.27
N ASP A 339 -31.56 -23.13 20.23
CA ASP A 339 -31.42 -21.68 20.06
C ASP A 339 -32.11 -20.87 21.18
N LYS A 340 -33.19 -21.41 21.77
CA LYS A 340 -33.92 -20.76 22.87
C LYS A 340 -33.12 -20.72 24.18
N LEU A 341 -32.07 -21.54 24.30
CA LEU A 341 -31.31 -21.72 25.53
C LEU A 341 -30.02 -20.88 25.56
N ILE A 342 -29.71 -20.14 24.48
CA ILE A 342 -28.45 -19.39 24.35
C ILE A 342 -28.44 -18.14 25.23
N ASP A 343 -29.59 -17.50 25.41
CA ASP A 343 -29.76 -16.26 26.21
C ASP A 343 -30.24 -16.52 27.66
N ASN A 344 -30.05 -17.74 28.19
CA ASN A 344 -30.47 -18.12 29.55
C ASN A 344 -29.64 -17.43 30.66
N GLY A 345 -29.93 -16.15 30.92
CA GLY A 345 -29.48 -15.39 32.09
C GLY A 345 -28.00 -14.99 32.12
N ASP A 346 -27.67 -14.12 33.09
CA ASP A 346 -26.32 -13.54 33.24
C ASP A 346 -25.26 -14.59 33.63
N THR A 347 -25.64 -15.62 34.40
CA THR A 347 -24.72 -16.65 34.91
C THR A 347 -24.11 -17.51 33.80
N ARG A 348 -24.92 -17.97 32.83
CA ARG A 348 -24.42 -18.69 31.64
C ARG A 348 -23.54 -17.80 30.78
N ALA A 349 -23.89 -16.52 30.72
CA ALA A 349 -23.13 -15.57 29.93
C ALA A 349 -21.74 -15.31 30.49
N ASP A 350 -21.63 -15.27 31.81
CA ASP A 350 -20.34 -15.14 32.49
C ASP A 350 -19.54 -16.43 32.39
N PHE A 351 -20.16 -17.61 32.54
CA PHE A 351 -19.49 -18.90 32.33
C PHE A 351 -18.88 -19.00 30.93
N TYR A 352 -19.63 -18.62 29.89
CA TYR A 352 -19.13 -18.55 28.52
C TYR A 352 -17.87 -17.69 28.39
N ARG A 353 -17.89 -16.47 28.95
CA ARG A 353 -16.74 -15.55 28.92
C ARG A 353 -15.53 -16.13 29.67
N GLN A 354 -15.77 -16.81 30.80
CA GLN A 354 -14.74 -17.47 31.59
C GLN A 354 -14.09 -18.63 30.82
N CYS A 355 -14.87 -19.45 30.09
CA CYS A 355 -14.34 -20.50 29.22
C CYS A 355 -13.51 -19.93 28.06
N GLN A 356 -13.95 -18.83 27.43
CA GLN A 356 -13.16 -18.14 26.39
C GLN A 356 -11.80 -17.67 26.95
N LEU A 357 -11.79 -17.09 28.15
CA LEU A 357 -10.54 -16.65 28.81
C LEU A 357 -9.65 -17.82 29.21
N ARG A 358 -10.21 -18.89 29.79
CA ARG A 358 -9.48 -20.13 30.12
C ARG A 358 -8.84 -20.73 28.87
N SER A 359 -9.56 -20.77 27.76
CA SER A 359 -9.04 -21.27 26.49
C SER A 359 -7.79 -20.53 26.00
N ILE A 360 -7.71 -19.22 26.22
CA ILE A 360 -6.52 -18.43 25.87
C ILE A 360 -5.34 -18.84 26.75
N GLN A 361 -5.56 -19.03 28.05
CA GLN A 361 -4.52 -19.49 28.98
C GLN A 361 -4.10 -20.94 28.69
N ASP A 362 -5.04 -21.84 28.39
CA ASP A 362 -4.76 -23.23 28.06
C ASP A 362 -3.92 -23.33 26.77
N ALA A 363 -4.10 -22.42 25.81
CA ALA A 363 -3.25 -22.38 24.61
C ALA A 363 -1.75 -22.16 24.91
N LEU A 364 -1.40 -21.50 26.02
CA LEU A 364 0.00 -21.42 26.51
C LEU A 364 0.34 -22.62 27.39
N VAL A 365 -0.50 -22.89 28.39
CA VAL A 365 -0.22 -23.89 29.43
C VAL A 365 -0.13 -25.29 28.83
N ASP A 366 -0.97 -25.65 27.88
CA ASP A 366 -0.91 -26.96 27.22
C ASP A 366 0.36 -27.16 26.39
N ALA A 367 0.98 -26.08 25.91
CA ALA A 367 2.24 -26.15 25.17
C ALA A 367 3.46 -26.31 26.11
N LEU A 368 3.35 -25.88 27.36
CA LEU A 368 4.44 -25.89 28.35
C LEU A 368 4.32 -27.02 29.38
N LYS A 369 3.11 -27.40 29.78
CA LYS A 369 2.86 -28.43 30.80
C LYS A 369 3.47 -29.76 30.38
N GLY A 370 3.88 -30.57 31.35
CA GLY A 370 4.57 -31.83 31.09
C GLY A 370 5.88 -31.89 31.85
N TRP A 371 6.69 -32.88 31.51
CA TRP A 371 7.93 -33.14 32.23
C TRP A 371 9.03 -33.64 31.30
N ILE A 372 10.27 -33.45 31.75
CA ILE A 372 11.49 -33.95 31.13
C ILE A 372 12.38 -34.54 32.22
N THR A 373 12.86 -35.75 32.00
CA THR A 373 13.83 -36.41 32.88
C THR A 373 15.08 -36.84 32.12
N SER A 374 16.23 -36.75 32.79
CA SER A 374 17.50 -37.29 32.33
C SER A 374 17.60 -38.77 32.67
N THR A 375 18.12 -39.60 31.76
CA THR A 375 18.39 -41.02 32.03
C THR A 375 19.86 -41.28 32.29
N SER A 376 20.17 -42.27 33.12
CA SER A 376 21.54 -42.65 33.51
C SER A 376 22.44 -43.09 32.33
N GLU A 377 21.85 -43.38 31.17
CA GLU A 377 22.57 -43.74 29.92
C GLU A 377 22.86 -42.54 29.01
N GLY A 378 22.64 -41.30 29.48
CA GLY A 378 22.87 -40.07 28.70
C GLY A 378 21.76 -39.77 27.70
N GLY A 379 20.53 -40.25 27.95
CA GLY A 379 19.31 -39.93 27.20
C GLY A 379 18.38 -39.01 28.00
N TYR A 380 17.24 -38.63 27.40
CA TYR A 380 16.17 -37.96 28.13
C TYR A 380 14.81 -38.53 27.72
N SER A 381 13.89 -38.58 28.68
CA SER A 381 12.48 -38.88 28.44
C SER A 381 11.66 -37.60 28.59
N ARG A 382 10.58 -37.47 27.82
CA ARG A 382 9.71 -36.29 27.87
C ARG A 382 8.26 -36.68 27.67
N ASN A 383 7.37 -35.90 28.27
CA ASN A 383 5.93 -36.03 28.09
C ASN A 383 5.29 -34.65 27.95
N ASN A 384 4.51 -34.45 26.88
CA ASN A 384 3.58 -33.35 26.63
C ASN A 384 4.10 -31.90 26.70
N THR A 385 5.42 -31.66 26.79
CA THR A 385 6.00 -30.30 26.80
C THR A 385 6.80 -29.97 25.54
N LEU A 386 6.71 -28.71 25.09
CA LEU A 386 7.49 -28.17 23.97
C LEU A 386 8.66 -27.28 24.41
N ILE A 387 8.94 -27.16 25.72
CA ILE A 387 9.94 -26.22 26.23
C ILE A 387 11.34 -26.42 25.61
N GLN A 388 11.75 -27.67 25.32
CA GLN A 388 13.02 -28.00 24.66
C GLN A 388 13.16 -27.43 23.23
N HIS A 389 12.04 -27.17 22.55
CA HIS A 389 12.02 -26.62 21.20
C HIS A 389 12.04 -25.10 21.18
N THR A 390 12.05 -24.46 22.35
CA THR A 390 12.10 -23.02 22.50
C THR A 390 13.53 -22.55 22.73
N LYS A 391 13.76 -21.26 22.56
CA LYS A 391 15.04 -20.61 22.88
C LYS A 391 15.38 -20.59 24.38
N PHE A 392 14.47 -21.00 25.26
CA PHE A 392 14.69 -21.01 26.70
C PHE A 392 15.47 -22.24 27.16
N ALA A 393 15.44 -23.31 26.38
CA ALA A 393 16.29 -24.46 26.60
C ALA A 393 17.73 -24.11 26.19
N VAL A 394 18.68 -24.31 27.11
CA VAL A 394 20.09 -24.08 26.81
C VAL A 394 20.65 -25.33 26.14
N PRO A 395 21.14 -25.22 24.88
CA PRO A 395 21.81 -26.34 24.25
C PRO A 395 23.11 -26.62 24.99
N PHE A 396 23.44 -27.90 25.12
CA PHE A 396 24.70 -28.33 25.71
C PHE A 396 25.93 -27.80 24.95
N GLU A 397 26.96 -27.40 25.70
CA GLU A 397 28.33 -27.21 25.21
C GLU A 397 29.24 -28.26 25.85
N PHE A 398 30.06 -28.94 25.05
CA PHE A 398 30.91 -30.04 25.52
C PHE A 398 31.95 -29.59 26.56
N ASP A 399 31.77 -30.00 27.82
CA ASP A 399 32.77 -29.86 28.88
C ASP A 399 33.39 -31.23 29.22
N THR A 400 34.70 -31.33 29.05
CA THR A 400 35.51 -32.52 29.36
C THR A 400 35.45 -33.00 30.81
N SER A 401 34.87 -32.23 31.73
CA SER A 401 34.84 -32.52 33.17
C SER A 401 33.53 -33.11 33.70
N GLN A 402 32.40 -33.06 32.95
CA GLN A 402 31.06 -33.37 33.49
C GLN A 402 30.32 -34.56 32.85
N GLY A 403 30.90 -35.26 31.88
CA GLY A 403 30.24 -36.42 31.24
C GLY A 403 29.15 -36.03 30.24
N TYR A 404 28.39 -37.03 29.76
CA TYR A 404 27.35 -36.87 28.74
C TYR A 404 26.00 -36.49 29.36
N ASP A 405 25.71 -35.20 29.53
CA ASP A 405 24.35 -34.71 29.82
C ASP A 405 23.85 -33.82 28.67
N ASN A 406 22.72 -34.19 28.04
CA ASN A 406 22.26 -33.58 26.79
C ASN A 406 21.62 -32.17 26.95
N LEU A 407 21.36 -31.70 28.18
CA LEU A 407 20.74 -30.40 28.49
C LEU A 407 21.38 -29.78 29.74
N THR A 408 21.83 -28.52 29.64
CA THR A 408 22.45 -27.78 30.75
C THR A 408 21.45 -27.09 31.67
N GLY A 409 20.26 -26.71 31.15
CA GLY A 409 19.18 -26.13 31.95
C GLY A 409 18.26 -25.21 31.14
N TYR A 410 17.45 -24.42 31.84
CA TYR A 410 16.47 -23.51 31.24
C TYR A 410 16.65 -22.06 31.72
N HIS A 411 16.73 -21.12 30.78
CA HIS A 411 16.65 -19.69 31.05
C HIS A 411 15.19 -19.25 31.15
N LEU A 412 14.59 -19.47 32.33
CA LEU A 412 13.25 -19.01 32.65
C LEU A 412 13.29 -18.03 33.82
N THR A 413 12.43 -17.02 33.78
CA THR A 413 12.16 -16.10 34.89
C THR A 413 10.65 -15.86 34.97
N PRO A 414 10.12 -15.39 36.11
CA PRO A 414 8.71 -15.00 36.20
C PRO A 414 8.27 -14.09 35.05
N GLU A 415 9.07 -13.09 34.71
CA GLU A 415 8.78 -12.10 33.66
C GLU A 415 8.69 -12.73 32.27
N ILE A 416 9.52 -13.75 31.98
CA ILE A 416 9.46 -14.49 30.72
C ILE A 416 8.12 -15.21 30.58
N VAL A 417 7.64 -15.87 31.64
CA VAL A 417 6.36 -16.59 31.60
C VAL A 417 5.18 -15.62 31.47
N GLU A 418 5.25 -14.46 32.14
CA GLU A 418 4.26 -13.38 31.96
C GLU A 418 4.25 -12.84 30.51
N GLU A 419 5.42 -12.65 29.92
CA GLU A 419 5.55 -12.19 28.53
C GLU A 419 5.02 -13.21 27.54
N LEU A 420 5.24 -14.51 27.77
CA LEU A 420 4.64 -15.57 26.97
C LEU A 420 3.12 -15.53 27.02
N MET A 421 2.52 -15.35 28.21
CA MET A 421 1.06 -15.24 28.32
C MET A 421 0.51 -14.02 27.59
N LYS A 422 1.22 -12.89 27.68
CA LYS A 422 0.89 -11.67 26.92
C LYS A 422 0.95 -11.92 25.41
N ASN A 423 1.99 -12.57 24.91
CA ASN A 423 2.15 -12.87 23.48
C ASN A 423 1.08 -13.83 22.94
N VAL A 424 0.75 -14.88 23.69
CA VAL A 424 -0.34 -15.81 23.33
C VAL A 424 -1.69 -15.09 23.33
N SER A 425 -1.94 -14.22 24.31
CA SER A 425 -3.16 -13.41 24.38
C SER A 425 -3.31 -12.48 23.18
N ILE A 426 -2.24 -11.82 22.76
CA ILE A 426 -2.23 -10.98 21.54
C ILE A 426 -2.45 -11.84 20.28
N SER A 427 -1.79 -13.01 20.20
CA SER A 427 -1.91 -13.92 19.06
C SER A 427 -3.34 -14.41 18.85
N ILE A 428 -4.03 -14.75 19.94
CA ILE A 428 -5.43 -15.19 19.88
C ILE A 428 -6.35 -14.00 19.59
N PHE A 429 -6.06 -12.81 20.15
CA PHE A 429 -6.79 -11.59 19.81
C PHE A 429 -6.73 -11.28 18.31
N ASN A 430 -5.54 -11.34 17.71
CA ASN A 430 -5.34 -11.13 16.26
C ASN A 430 -6.04 -12.18 15.39
N ALA A 431 -6.25 -13.39 15.93
CA ALA A 431 -7.01 -14.45 15.27
C ALA A 431 -8.53 -14.34 15.50
N GLY A 432 -8.98 -13.36 16.28
CA GLY A 432 -10.37 -13.09 16.59
C GLY A 432 -11.21 -12.82 15.34
N ARG A 433 -12.42 -13.39 15.32
CA ARG A 433 -13.38 -13.21 14.22
C ARG A 433 -14.31 -12.02 14.41
N ALA A 434 -14.35 -11.44 15.61
CA ALA A 434 -15.17 -10.27 15.89
C ALA A 434 -14.49 -9.00 15.33
N SER A 435 -15.28 -7.96 15.09
CA SER A 435 -14.77 -6.65 14.68
C SER A 435 -15.14 -5.61 15.71
N THR A 436 -14.21 -4.71 16.03
CA THR A 436 -14.43 -3.58 16.94
C THR A 436 -14.32 -2.27 16.17
N PRO A 437 -15.31 -1.36 16.26
CA PRO A 437 -15.22 -0.07 15.60
C PRO A 437 -14.27 0.86 16.37
N THR A 438 -13.24 1.39 15.70
CA THR A 438 -12.29 2.36 16.25
C THR A 438 -11.90 3.44 15.24
N PHE A 439 -11.31 4.54 15.71
CA PHE A 439 -10.75 5.56 14.84
C PHE A 439 -9.36 5.13 14.36
N VAL A 440 -9.20 5.07 13.04
CA VAL A 440 -7.96 4.61 12.40
C VAL A 440 -7.27 5.79 11.74
N LYS A 441 -6.03 6.05 12.12
CA LYS A 441 -5.15 7.04 11.51
C LYS A 441 -4.56 6.46 10.23
N LYS A 442 -4.86 7.05 9.07
CA LYS A 442 -4.27 6.65 7.78
C LYS A 442 -3.57 7.82 7.11
N THR A 443 -2.48 7.52 6.41
CA THR A 443 -1.79 8.44 5.50
C THR A 443 -1.81 7.82 4.11
N PRO A 444 -2.93 7.93 3.38
CA PRO A 444 -3.06 7.29 2.08
C PRO A 444 -2.15 7.95 1.04
N TRP A 445 -1.64 7.12 0.13
CA TRP A 445 -1.07 7.58 -1.12
C TRP A 445 -2.21 7.75 -2.12
N GLU A 446 -2.41 8.97 -2.61
CA GLU A 446 -3.40 9.24 -3.64
C GLU A 446 -2.74 9.80 -4.91
N PRO A 447 -3.26 9.45 -6.10
CA PRO A 447 -2.79 10.03 -7.35
C PRO A 447 -3.15 11.52 -7.38
N CYS A 448 -2.13 12.38 -7.35
CA CYS A 448 -2.27 13.83 -7.45
C CYS A 448 -1.67 14.34 -8.76
N TYR A 449 -2.20 15.45 -9.27
CA TYR A 449 -1.62 16.13 -10.41
C TYR A 449 -0.39 16.94 -10.00
N VAL A 450 0.71 16.75 -10.72
CA VAL A 450 1.99 17.40 -10.46
C VAL A 450 2.40 18.21 -11.68
N PHE A 451 2.57 19.52 -11.48
CA PHE A 451 3.01 20.49 -12.48
C PHE A 451 4.41 21.03 -12.12
N ASP A 452 5.36 20.11 -11.94
CA ASP A 452 6.70 20.44 -11.45
C ASP A 452 7.62 20.93 -12.57
N ASP A 453 7.56 20.30 -13.75
CA ASP A 453 8.30 20.76 -14.94
C ASP A 453 7.54 21.84 -15.73
N ARG A 454 7.29 22.97 -15.05
CA ARG A 454 6.64 24.17 -15.64
C ARG A 454 7.40 24.69 -16.86
N LYS A 455 8.71 24.44 -16.92
CA LYS A 455 9.60 24.89 -17.99
C LYS A 455 9.22 24.26 -19.32
N ARG A 456 8.80 22.99 -19.33
CA ARG A 456 8.39 22.28 -20.55
C ARG A 456 7.27 23.02 -21.31
N LEU A 457 6.25 23.48 -20.58
CA LEU A 457 5.13 24.23 -21.19
C LEU A 457 5.56 25.65 -21.59
N LEU A 458 6.29 26.34 -20.71
CA LEU A 458 6.73 27.71 -20.95
C LEU A 458 7.70 27.81 -22.14
N ILE A 459 8.70 26.95 -22.23
CA ILE A 459 9.70 26.95 -23.31
C ILE A 459 9.03 26.69 -24.66
N ALA A 460 8.11 25.72 -24.73
CA ALA A 460 7.40 25.38 -25.95
C ALA A 460 6.57 26.57 -26.47
N TYR A 461 5.72 27.17 -25.62
CA TYR A 461 4.88 28.28 -26.03
C TYR A 461 5.65 29.58 -26.24
N ALA A 462 6.55 29.95 -25.33
CA ALA A 462 7.34 31.17 -25.47
C ALA A 462 8.28 31.10 -26.69
N GLY A 463 8.88 29.94 -26.96
CA GLY A 463 9.70 29.72 -28.15
C GLY A 463 8.91 29.89 -29.44
N ALA A 464 7.74 29.24 -29.54
CA ALA A 464 6.88 29.35 -30.72
C ALA A 464 6.36 30.78 -30.93
N LEU A 465 5.91 31.45 -29.87
CA LEU A 465 5.46 32.85 -29.91
C LEU A 465 6.59 33.79 -30.32
N GLY A 466 7.78 33.64 -29.73
CA GLY A 466 8.94 34.50 -30.00
C GLY A 466 9.41 34.41 -31.45
N VAL A 467 9.56 33.20 -31.99
CA VAL A 467 9.93 33.00 -33.39
C VAL A 467 8.85 33.55 -34.31
N CYS A 468 7.57 33.25 -34.04
CA CYS A 468 6.47 33.74 -34.86
C CYS A 468 6.38 35.28 -34.84
N PHE A 469 6.58 35.91 -33.70
CA PHE A 469 6.57 37.37 -33.55
C PHE A 469 7.58 38.06 -34.47
N VAL A 470 8.81 37.53 -34.58
CA VAL A 470 9.83 38.06 -35.50
C VAL A 470 9.33 38.04 -36.95
N PHE A 471 8.75 36.92 -37.40
CA PHE A 471 8.20 36.81 -38.75
C PHE A 471 6.97 37.71 -38.98
N LEU A 472 6.14 37.92 -37.95
CA LEU A 472 5.02 38.86 -38.00
C LEU A 472 5.50 40.31 -38.21
N LEU A 473 6.59 40.73 -37.56
CA LEU A 473 7.18 42.06 -37.78
C LEU A 473 7.59 42.27 -39.24
N PHE A 474 8.22 41.25 -39.86
CA PHE A 474 8.56 41.31 -41.27
C PHE A 474 7.33 41.35 -42.18
N GLY A 475 6.30 40.54 -41.89
CA GLY A 475 5.03 40.59 -42.63
C GLY A 475 4.32 41.93 -42.52
N PHE A 476 4.33 42.54 -41.33
CA PHE A 476 3.78 43.86 -41.10
C PHE A 476 4.56 44.94 -41.87
N GLY A 477 5.90 44.91 -41.82
CA GLY A 477 6.74 45.81 -42.61
C GLY A 477 6.55 45.66 -44.12
N ALA A 478 6.42 44.42 -44.60
CA ALA A 478 6.11 44.13 -46.00
C ALA A 478 4.74 44.69 -46.42
N MET A 479 3.73 44.60 -45.54
CA MET A 479 2.39 45.16 -45.78
C MET A 479 2.45 46.67 -46.03
N PHE A 480 3.17 47.44 -45.20
CA PHE A 480 3.34 48.88 -45.40
C PHE A 480 4.08 49.20 -46.70
N GLN A 481 5.13 48.45 -47.02
CA GLN A 481 5.90 48.68 -48.23
C GLN A 481 5.15 48.28 -49.51
N ASN A 482 4.18 47.36 -49.42
CA ASN A 482 3.34 46.97 -50.54
C ASN A 482 2.23 48.00 -50.83
N GLY A 483 1.87 48.87 -49.87
CA GLY A 483 0.82 49.90 -50.03
C GLY A 483 -0.62 49.37 -50.13
N VAL A 484 -0.79 48.07 -50.37
CA VAL A 484 -2.06 47.35 -50.38
C VAL A 484 -1.89 45.99 -49.70
N SER A 485 -2.89 45.57 -48.93
CA SER A 485 -2.87 44.25 -48.29
C SER A 485 -3.04 43.16 -49.33
N ALA A 486 -2.06 42.26 -49.43
CA ALA A 486 -2.23 41.06 -50.22
C ALA A 486 -3.21 40.06 -49.56
N VAL A 487 -3.99 39.37 -50.38
CA VAL A 487 -4.96 38.35 -49.95
C VAL A 487 -4.33 36.95 -50.09
N PRO A 488 -4.31 36.13 -49.02
CA PRO A 488 -3.85 34.74 -49.11
C PRO A 488 -4.67 33.96 -50.14
N GLY A 489 -4.02 33.37 -51.15
CA GLY A 489 -4.70 32.56 -52.18
C GLY A 489 -5.60 33.35 -53.14
N GLY A 490 -5.49 34.68 -53.21
CA GLY A 490 -6.36 35.50 -54.05
C GLY A 490 -6.13 35.33 -55.55
N PHE A 491 -6.88 34.44 -56.20
CA PHE A 491 -6.90 34.29 -57.67
C PHE A 491 -7.11 35.63 -58.37
N LEU A 492 -8.05 36.44 -57.88
CA LEU A 492 -8.35 37.76 -58.43
C LEU A 492 -7.15 38.71 -58.35
N GLN A 493 -6.40 38.66 -57.26
CA GLN A 493 -5.19 39.47 -57.11
C GLN A 493 -4.12 39.06 -58.12
N ILE A 494 -3.90 37.75 -58.29
CA ILE A 494 -2.96 37.20 -59.28
C ILE A 494 -3.40 37.64 -60.69
N LEU A 495 -4.68 37.50 -61.02
CA LEU A 495 -5.23 37.90 -62.32
C LEU A 495 -4.97 39.39 -62.59
N CYS A 496 -5.40 40.28 -61.69
CA CYS A 496 -5.25 41.73 -61.85
C CYS A 496 -3.79 42.22 -61.92
N THR A 497 -2.83 41.44 -61.40
CA THR A 497 -1.41 41.82 -61.35
C THR A 497 -0.56 41.14 -62.42
N THR A 498 -1.17 40.35 -63.31
CA THR A 498 -0.51 39.62 -64.41
C THR A 498 -1.16 39.80 -65.77
N THR A 499 -2.36 40.39 -65.85
CA THR A 499 -3.03 40.70 -67.11
C THR A 499 -2.38 41.89 -67.81
N ASP A 500 -1.41 41.61 -68.66
CA ASP A 500 -0.99 42.49 -69.76
C ASP A 500 -1.54 41.91 -71.07
N GLY A 501 -2.41 42.65 -71.76
CA GLY A 501 -3.34 42.13 -72.78
C GLY A 501 -2.71 41.12 -73.75
N ASP A 502 -1.72 41.57 -74.54
CA ASP A 502 -1.00 40.75 -75.53
C ASP A 502 0.37 40.23 -75.03
N GLY A 503 0.58 40.25 -73.71
CA GLY A 503 1.84 39.88 -73.10
C GLY A 503 2.24 38.42 -73.31
N THR A 504 3.55 38.15 -73.29
CA THR A 504 4.14 36.82 -73.51
C THR A 504 3.57 35.75 -72.57
N LEU A 505 3.21 36.11 -71.34
CA LEU A 505 2.56 35.20 -70.38
C LEU A 505 1.20 34.70 -70.88
N ASN A 506 0.37 35.60 -71.43
CA ASN A 506 -0.96 35.27 -71.97
C ASN A 506 -0.88 34.45 -73.26
N GLN A 507 0.15 34.64 -74.08
CA GLN A 507 0.33 33.86 -75.30
C GLN A 507 0.77 32.42 -75.01
N ILE A 508 1.71 32.24 -74.06
CA ILE A 508 2.20 30.91 -73.68
C ILE A 508 1.15 30.15 -72.86
N SER A 509 0.37 30.84 -72.01
CA SER A 509 -0.68 30.20 -71.21
C SER A 509 -1.83 29.61 -72.04
N LYS A 510 -2.12 30.14 -73.24
CA LYS A 510 -3.08 29.56 -74.20
C LYS A 510 -2.75 28.11 -74.57
N LYS A 511 -1.46 27.71 -74.53
CA LYS A 511 -1.03 26.33 -74.78
C LYS A 511 -1.39 25.35 -73.65
N ALA A 512 -1.81 25.86 -72.48
CA ALA A 512 -2.11 25.08 -71.27
C ALA A 512 -3.62 25.02 -70.94
N TYR A 513 -4.49 25.04 -71.95
CA TYR A 513 -5.95 25.17 -71.79
C TYR A 513 -6.66 24.00 -71.08
N LEU A 514 -6.02 22.82 -70.99
CA LEU A 514 -6.58 21.64 -70.32
C LEU A 514 -6.47 21.71 -68.78
N GLY A 515 -5.63 22.60 -68.24
CA GLY A 515 -5.30 22.63 -66.81
C GLY A 515 -4.47 21.42 -66.36
N GLY A 516 -4.18 21.33 -65.06
CA GLY A 516 -3.33 20.27 -64.47
C GLY A 516 -1.82 20.56 -64.60
N TYR A 517 -1.04 20.08 -63.64
CA TYR A 517 0.40 20.39 -63.55
C TYR A 517 1.22 19.75 -64.70
N GLU A 518 0.71 18.66 -65.26
CA GLU A 518 1.27 17.89 -66.36
C GLU A 518 1.13 18.61 -67.72
N ALA A 519 0.06 19.38 -67.91
CA ALA A 519 -0.23 20.07 -69.16
C ALA A 519 0.44 21.46 -69.27
N VAL A 520 1.12 21.93 -68.22
CA VAL A 520 1.82 23.21 -68.21
C VAL A 520 3.14 23.11 -69.00
N PRO A 521 3.32 23.86 -70.10
CA PRO A 521 4.55 23.84 -70.90
C PRO A 521 5.80 24.21 -70.08
N ARG A 522 6.96 23.60 -70.40
CA ARG A 522 8.24 23.95 -69.75
C ARG A 522 8.59 25.43 -69.92
N GLU A 523 8.33 25.98 -71.11
CA GLU A 523 8.47 27.41 -71.42
C GLU A 523 7.73 28.30 -70.41
N LEU A 524 6.53 27.87 -69.96
CA LEU A 524 5.72 28.62 -69.01
C LEU A 524 6.24 28.47 -67.57
N LYS A 525 6.73 27.28 -67.21
CA LYS A 525 7.30 27.00 -65.88
C LYS A 525 8.56 27.84 -65.61
N GLU A 526 9.39 28.03 -66.62
CA GLU A 526 10.67 28.75 -66.52
C GLU A 526 10.54 30.27 -66.76
N LEU A 527 9.39 30.73 -67.30
CA LEU A 527 9.12 32.13 -67.57
C LEU A 527 9.24 32.96 -66.29
N LYS A 528 10.16 33.93 -66.30
CA LYS A 528 10.35 34.84 -65.17
C LYS A 528 9.35 35.98 -65.26
N ILE A 529 8.47 36.06 -64.26
CA ILE A 529 7.50 37.14 -64.15
C ILE A 529 7.78 37.99 -62.91
N ARG A 530 7.40 39.27 -62.98
CA ARG A 530 7.36 40.21 -61.87
C ARG A 530 5.95 40.74 -61.79
N PHE A 531 5.39 40.80 -60.59
CA PHE A 531 4.04 41.26 -60.36
C PHE A 531 4.02 42.76 -60.08
N GLY A 532 3.05 43.48 -60.65
CA GLY A 532 2.90 44.93 -60.47
C GLY A 532 3.62 45.73 -61.53
#